data_AF-C0XPN0-F1
#
_entry.id   AF-C0XPN0-F1
#
_cell.length_a   1.000
_cell.length_b   1.000
_cell.length_c   1.000
_cell.angle_alpha   90.00
_cell.angle_beta   90.00
_cell.angle_gamma   90.00
#
_symmetry.space_group_name_H-M   'P 1'
#
loop_
_entity.id
_entity.type
_entity.pdbx_description
1 polymer ?
#
loop_
_entity_poly.entity_id
_entity_poly.type
_entity_poly.pdbx_seq_one_letter_code
_entity_poly.pdbx_strand_id
1 'polypeptide(L)'
;MKVAIIGAGPRGLWAAEELFERARQRGARIDLTVFNDGPLGSASATGAFQPAGPGQWLLNVPATAIESRLGSFNAWRGANDSFPPRREVGEFLAASWRALENNTPRGCAVTFREVEVRDLDAHGAGFEVDGTVFDEVLVCTGHAPAAPVDGAIPAYPHHNLDAISPADTVLVRGAALTFIDVTRYAPAKAFYPVSRSGRFMEVKAYPADEKALEPALRGFADAILSSGSYEEFVGAVAEASLSVLEAQGGDGGLEEVNAVLTGTDFTGDAVAELHASLAAAEGSRPWTAALAVGYTFRTLYPQVIERASFGGRESLGGERFYRLTRILERVAFGPPPETARDLVRAIDEGRVRTDLLGRGGDSLSDLAREVGADVVVDAVNAPPGVVDGTLVGA
;
A
#
# COMPACT_ATOMS: atom_id res chain seq x y z
N MET A 1 -1.56 -32.75 -6.49
CA MET A 1 -2.34 -31.85 -5.63
C MET A 1 -2.84 -30.71 -6.50
N LYS A 2 -4.13 -30.40 -6.43
CA LYS A 2 -4.76 -29.26 -7.09
C LYS A 2 -4.78 -28.08 -6.15
N VAL A 3 -4.25 -26.95 -6.59
CA VAL A 3 -4.17 -25.73 -5.78
C VAL A 3 -4.81 -24.59 -6.57
N ALA A 4 -5.60 -23.76 -5.91
CA ALA A 4 -6.07 -22.51 -6.48
C ALA A 4 -5.40 -21.30 -5.83
N ILE A 5 -5.09 -20.29 -6.64
CA ILE A 5 -4.76 -18.93 -6.18
C ILE A 5 -5.83 -18.00 -6.74
N ILE A 6 -6.52 -17.25 -5.88
CA ILE A 6 -7.51 -16.25 -6.29
C ILE A 6 -6.86 -14.86 -6.24
N GLY A 7 -6.55 -14.30 -7.40
CA GLY A 7 -5.89 -13.01 -7.59
C GLY A 7 -4.49 -13.17 -8.19
N ALA A 8 -4.29 -12.60 -9.39
CA ALA A 8 -3.02 -12.68 -10.12
C ALA A 8 -2.10 -11.45 -9.92
N GLY A 9 -2.32 -10.66 -8.87
CA GLY A 9 -1.44 -9.55 -8.49
C GLY A 9 -0.10 -10.00 -7.90
N PRO A 10 0.73 -9.06 -7.39
CA PRO A 10 2.07 -9.36 -6.87
C PRO A 10 2.13 -10.50 -5.83
N ARG A 11 1.15 -10.56 -4.93
CA ARG A 11 1.07 -11.64 -3.91
C ARG A 11 0.79 -13.01 -4.53
N GLY A 12 -0.10 -13.06 -5.52
CA GLY A 12 -0.42 -14.30 -6.24
C GLY A 12 0.76 -14.81 -7.05
N LEU A 13 1.49 -13.91 -7.72
CA LEU A 13 2.72 -14.25 -8.43
C LEU A 13 3.77 -14.83 -7.49
N TRP A 14 4.06 -14.12 -6.40
CA TRP A 14 5.03 -14.58 -5.42
C TRP A 14 4.66 -15.96 -4.84
N ALA A 15 3.39 -16.17 -4.49
CA ALA A 15 2.92 -17.45 -3.98
C ALA A 15 3.06 -18.58 -5.02
N ALA A 16 2.75 -18.32 -6.29
CA ALA A 16 2.92 -19.30 -7.36
C ALA A 16 4.41 -19.64 -7.59
N GLU A 17 5.28 -18.62 -7.61
CA GLU A 17 6.72 -18.78 -7.74
C GLU A 17 7.32 -19.61 -6.59
N GLU A 18 6.96 -19.31 -5.35
CA GLU A 18 7.41 -20.07 -4.17
C GLU A 18 6.87 -21.50 -4.18
N LEU A 19 5.58 -21.70 -4.52
CA LEU A 19 4.98 -23.02 -4.60
C LEU A 19 5.70 -23.92 -5.62
N PHE A 20 6.00 -23.39 -6.81
CA PHE A 20 6.70 -24.13 -7.85
C PHE A 20 8.17 -24.37 -7.52
N GLU A 21 8.85 -23.42 -6.90
CA GLU A 21 10.21 -23.64 -6.41
C GLU A 21 10.25 -24.77 -5.37
N ARG A 22 9.30 -24.77 -4.41
CA ARG A 22 9.18 -25.85 -3.43
C ARG A 22 8.82 -27.19 -4.06
N ALA A 23 7.92 -27.19 -5.05
CA ALA A 23 7.55 -28.39 -5.78
C ALA A 23 8.75 -28.99 -6.51
N ARG A 24 9.56 -28.16 -7.16
CA ARG A 24 10.82 -28.56 -7.80
C ARG A 24 11.81 -29.17 -6.81
N GLN A 25 12.03 -28.52 -5.67
CA GLN A 25 12.94 -29.00 -4.63
C GLN A 25 12.53 -30.37 -4.06
N ARG A 26 11.21 -30.63 -3.98
CA ARG A 26 10.66 -31.83 -3.35
C ARG A 26 10.18 -32.91 -4.34
N GLY A 27 10.24 -32.64 -5.64
CA GLY A 27 9.68 -33.53 -6.67
C GLY A 27 8.15 -33.69 -6.58
N ALA A 28 7.45 -32.67 -6.05
CA ALA A 28 6.00 -32.69 -5.92
C ALA A 28 5.31 -32.38 -7.25
N ARG A 29 4.08 -32.90 -7.42
CA ARG A 29 3.22 -32.63 -8.59
C ARG A 29 2.09 -31.69 -8.19
N ILE A 30 2.17 -30.46 -8.67
CA ILE A 30 1.18 -29.41 -8.42
C ILE A 30 0.45 -29.09 -9.71
N ASP A 31 -0.88 -29.13 -9.67
CA ASP A 31 -1.75 -28.60 -10.71
C ASP A 31 -2.34 -27.29 -10.18
N LEU A 32 -1.75 -26.15 -10.59
CA LEU A 32 -2.10 -24.83 -10.11
C LEU A 32 -3.12 -24.18 -11.04
N THR A 33 -4.23 -23.71 -10.48
CA THR A 33 -5.14 -22.79 -11.18
C THR A 33 -5.04 -21.40 -10.55
N VAL A 34 -4.81 -20.38 -11.37
CA VAL A 34 -4.82 -18.97 -10.93
C VAL A 34 -6.06 -18.30 -11.50
N PHE A 35 -6.94 -17.83 -10.62
CA PHE A 35 -8.13 -17.06 -10.96
C PHE A 35 -7.84 -15.57 -10.91
N ASN A 36 -8.35 -14.82 -11.88
CA ASN A 36 -8.30 -13.36 -11.88
C ASN A 36 -9.56 -12.78 -12.52
N ASP A 37 -10.04 -11.65 -12.04
CA ASP A 37 -11.25 -10.93 -12.49
C ASP A 37 -11.10 -10.25 -13.87
N GLY A 38 -9.99 -10.51 -14.55
CA GLY A 38 -9.70 -10.05 -15.91
C GLY A 38 -8.40 -10.65 -16.44
N PRO A 39 -7.95 -10.23 -17.63
CA PRO A 39 -6.75 -10.77 -18.25
C PRO A 39 -5.49 -10.61 -17.39
N LEU A 40 -4.60 -11.61 -17.44
CA LEU A 40 -3.29 -11.60 -16.77
C LEU A 40 -2.45 -10.37 -17.10
N GLY A 41 -2.50 -9.90 -18.35
CA GLY A 41 -1.77 -8.69 -18.79
C GLY A 41 -2.25 -7.41 -18.12
N SER A 42 -3.45 -7.44 -17.55
CA SER A 42 -4.05 -6.40 -16.72
C SER A 42 -4.16 -6.82 -15.25
N ALA A 43 -3.49 -7.89 -14.82
CA ALA A 43 -3.53 -8.35 -13.44
C ALA A 43 -2.71 -7.41 -12.54
N SER A 44 -3.33 -6.32 -12.12
CA SER A 44 -2.79 -5.48 -11.07
C SER A 44 -3.87 -4.67 -10.35
N ALA A 45 -3.67 -4.54 -9.03
CA ALA A 45 -4.56 -3.91 -8.05
C ALA A 45 -5.34 -2.71 -8.62
N THR A 46 -6.68 -2.76 -8.60
CA THR A 46 -7.63 -1.68 -8.95
C THR A 46 -7.20 -0.72 -10.07
N GLY A 47 -6.45 -1.19 -11.08
CA GLY A 47 -5.94 -0.35 -12.17
C GLY A 47 -4.63 0.44 -11.92
N ALA A 48 -4.02 0.33 -10.75
CA ALA A 48 -2.87 1.15 -10.31
C ALA A 48 -1.51 0.78 -10.95
N PHE A 49 -1.33 -0.47 -11.39
CA PHE A 49 -0.13 -0.92 -12.09
C PHE A 49 -0.47 -1.45 -13.48
N GLN A 50 -1.46 -0.86 -14.14
CA GLN A 50 -1.79 -1.26 -15.51
C GLN A 50 -0.64 -0.85 -16.44
N PRO A 51 -0.17 -1.70 -17.36
CA PRO A 51 0.87 -1.33 -18.34
C PRO A 51 0.49 -0.09 -19.17
N ALA A 52 -0.80 0.08 -19.46
CA ALA A 52 -1.33 1.26 -20.15
C ALA A 52 -1.56 2.48 -19.22
N GLY A 53 -1.10 2.43 -17.98
CA GLY A 53 -1.30 3.48 -16.99
C GLY A 53 -0.48 4.76 -17.26
N PRO A 54 -0.80 5.87 -16.59
CA PRO A 54 -0.11 7.14 -16.76
C PRO A 54 1.35 7.10 -16.28
N GLY A 55 2.24 7.81 -16.99
CA GLY A 55 3.65 7.92 -16.61
C GLY A 55 3.88 8.69 -15.30
N GLN A 56 3.01 9.66 -14.98
CA GLN A 56 3.12 10.45 -13.75
C GLN A 56 2.77 9.70 -12.45
N TRP A 57 2.23 8.49 -12.54
CA TRP A 57 1.86 7.65 -11.39
C TRP A 57 3.06 6.83 -10.93
N LEU A 58 3.80 7.38 -9.97
CA LEU A 58 5.07 6.81 -9.54
C LEU A 58 4.91 5.75 -8.45
N LEU A 59 5.89 4.86 -8.40
CA LEU A 59 6.04 3.89 -7.34
C LEU A 59 6.25 4.59 -5.99
N ASN A 60 5.62 4.08 -4.92
CA ASN A 60 5.74 4.64 -3.58
C ASN A 60 6.77 3.88 -2.69
N VAL A 61 7.48 2.91 -3.25
CA VAL A 61 8.56 2.14 -2.63
C VAL A 61 9.78 2.18 -3.55
N PRO A 62 11.01 1.97 -3.06
CA PRO A 62 12.17 1.95 -3.93
C PRO A 62 12.07 0.79 -4.92
N ALA A 63 12.40 1.03 -6.18
CA ALA A 63 12.41 0.01 -7.24
C ALA A 63 13.35 -1.18 -6.93
N THR A 64 14.37 -0.94 -6.10
CA THR A 64 15.29 -1.97 -5.60
C THR A 64 14.61 -3.02 -4.73
N ALA A 65 13.45 -2.71 -4.14
CA ALA A 65 12.67 -3.66 -3.33
C ALA A 65 11.81 -4.61 -4.19
N ILE A 66 11.79 -4.43 -5.51
CA ILE A 66 10.95 -5.24 -6.42
C ILE A 66 11.82 -6.30 -7.10
N GLU A 67 11.47 -7.55 -6.85
CA GLU A 67 12.07 -8.73 -7.46
C GLU A 67 11.03 -9.82 -7.71
N SER A 68 11.38 -10.75 -8.59
CA SER A 68 10.64 -11.99 -8.83
C SER A 68 11.63 -13.08 -9.25
N ARG A 69 11.16 -14.30 -9.55
CA ARG A 69 12.04 -15.35 -10.10
C ARG A 69 12.63 -14.99 -11.47
N LEU A 70 12.08 -13.99 -12.16
CA LEU A 70 12.66 -13.44 -13.39
C LEU A 70 13.94 -12.62 -13.12
N GLY A 71 14.15 -12.15 -11.88
CA GLY A 71 15.28 -11.31 -11.49
C GLY A 71 14.83 -10.05 -10.75
N SER A 72 15.74 -9.06 -10.60
CA SER A 72 15.39 -7.76 -10.04
C SER A 72 14.75 -6.86 -11.08
N PHE A 73 13.81 -6.01 -10.64
CA PHE A 73 13.09 -5.09 -11.51
C PHE A 73 14.02 -4.09 -12.21
N ASN A 74 15.00 -3.54 -11.48
CA ASN A 74 15.99 -2.62 -12.05
C ASN A 74 16.87 -3.28 -13.13
N ALA A 75 17.30 -4.53 -12.92
CA ALA A 75 18.07 -5.24 -13.93
C ALA A 75 17.22 -5.54 -15.17
N TRP A 76 15.96 -5.90 -14.98
CA TRP A 76 15.04 -6.21 -16.08
C TRP A 76 14.74 -4.99 -16.96
N ARG A 77 14.48 -3.82 -16.35
CA ARG A 77 14.18 -2.57 -17.09
C ARG A 77 15.44 -1.83 -17.58
N GLY A 78 16.61 -2.19 -17.06
CA GLY A 78 17.88 -1.54 -17.42
C GLY A 78 18.05 -0.11 -16.90
N ALA A 79 17.42 0.22 -15.76
CA ALA A 79 17.47 1.56 -15.16
C ALA A 79 17.49 1.49 -13.63
N ASN A 80 17.92 2.59 -12.99
CA ASN A 80 18.26 2.65 -11.56
C ASN A 80 17.58 3.81 -10.79
N ASP A 81 16.71 4.59 -11.42
CA ASP A 81 15.88 5.56 -10.70
C ASP A 81 15.01 4.87 -9.63
N SER A 82 14.83 5.52 -8.48
CA SER A 82 14.26 4.87 -7.30
C SER A 82 12.75 4.69 -7.37
N PHE A 83 12.02 5.59 -8.05
CA PHE A 83 10.56 5.63 -8.03
C PHE A 83 9.98 5.75 -9.46
N PRO A 84 10.22 4.76 -10.32
CA PRO A 84 9.72 4.78 -11.70
C PRO A 84 8.18 4.76 -11.76
N PRO A 85 7.60 5.06 -12.93
CA PRO A 85 6.18 4.86 -13.19
C PRO A 85 5.69 3.46 -12.82
N ARG A 86 4.56 3.35 -12.11
CA ARG A 86 3.95 2.07 -11.70
C ARG A 86 3.58 1.17 -12.88
N ARG A 87 3.34 1.74 -14.07
CA ARG A 87 3.07 0.96 -15.28
C ARG A 87 4.23 0.01 -15.64
N GLU A 88 5.47 0.40 -15.38
CA GLU A 88 6.65 -0.44 -15.64
C GLU A 88 6.69 -1.66 -14.72
N VAL A 89 6.21 -1.52 -13.47
CA VAL A 89 6.03 -2.66 -12.57
C VAL A 89 4.94 -3.59 -13.10
N GLY A 90 3.87 -3.05 -13.68
CA GLY A 90 2.85 -3.83 -14.38
C GLY A 90 3.44 -4.68 -15.52
N GLU A 91 4.29 -4.08 -16.35
CA GLU A 91 5.00 -4.77 -17.43
C GLU A 91 5.93 -5.86 -16.89
N PHE A 92 6.65 -5.58 -15.80
CA PHE A 92 7.51 -6.56 -15.13
C PHE A 92 6.71 -7.74 -14.58
N LEU A 93 5.59 -7.50 -13.88
CA LEU A 93 4.71 -8.57 -13.36
C LEU A 93 4.17 -9.44 -14.49
N ALA A 94 3.75 -8.84 -15.61
CA ALA A 94 3.31 -9.57 -16.79
C ALA A 94 4.43 -10.39 -17.43
N ALA A 95 5.68 -9.91 -17.39
CA ALA A 95 6.85 -10.67 -17.81
C ALA A 95 7.15 -11.83 -16.86
N SER A 96 7.03 -11.64 -15.55
CA SER A 96 7.26 -12.66 -14.54
C SER A 96 6.23 -13.79 -14.59
N TRP A 97 4.94 -13.49 -14.79
CA TRP A 97 3.93 -14.52 -15.01
C TRP A 97 4.20 -15.36 -16.26
N ARG A 98 4.59 -14.72 -17.37
CA ARG A 98 5.02 -15.43 -18.60
C ARG A 98 6.26 -16.29 -18.35
N ALA A 99 7.20 -15.80 -17.55
CA ALA A 99 8.38 -16.57 -17.17
C ALA A 99 8.02 -17.79 -16.33
N LEU A 100 7.11 -17.65 -15.36
CA LEU A 100 6.61 -18.76 -14.55
C LEU A 100 5.93 -19.83 -15.42
N GLU A 101 5.04 -19.43 -16.33
CA GLU A 101 4.35 -20.34 -17.24
C GLU A 101 5.35 -21.15 -18.10
N ASN A 102 6.30 -20.46 -18.72
CA ASN A 102 7.33 -21.07 -19.57
C ASN A 102 8.32 -21.95 -18.81
N ASN A 103 8.47 -21.77 -17.50
CA ASN A 103 9.43 -22.51 -16.65
C ASN A 103 8.73 -23.37 -15.60
N THR A 104 7.49 -23.80 -15.86
CA THR A 104 6.74 -24.68 -14.97
C THR A 104 7.55 -25.97 -14.67
N PRO A 105 7.75 -26.35 -13.39
CA PRO A 105 8.52 -27.54 -13.04
C PRO A 105 7.97 -28.83 -13.65
N ARG A 106 8.86 -29.79 -13.94
CA ARG A 106 8.46 -31.09 -14.51
C ARG A 106 7.42 -31.78 -13.63
N GLY A 107 6.27 -32.12 -14.23
CA GLY A 107 5.18 -32.80 -13.53
C GLY A 107 4.22 -31.86 -12.78
N CYS A 108 4.45 -30.55 -12.85
CA CYS A 108 3.49 -29.53 -12.49
C CYS A 108 2.79 -28.96 -13.73
N ALA A 109 1.68 -28.28 -13.51
CA ALA A 109 0.94 -27.51 -14.51
C ALA A 109 0.46 -26.19 -13.89
N VAL A 110 0.31 -25.16 -14.72
CA VAL A 110 -0.36 -23.91 -14.37
C VAL A 110 -1.45 -23.63 -15.40
N THR A 111 -2.64 -23.25 -14.92
CA THR A 111 -3.77 -22.82 -15.73
C THR A 111 -4.24 -21.47 -15.23
N PHE A 112 -4.55 -20.55 -16.13
CA PHE A 112 -5.12 -19.25 -15.80
C PHE A 112 -6.59 -19.23 -16.18
N ARG A 113 -7.43 -18.69 -15.28
CA ARG A 113 -8.87 -18.49 -15.51
C ARG A 113 -9.25 -17.04 -15.29
N GLU A 114 -9.81 -16.43 -16.32
CA GLU A 114 -10.34 -15.06 -16.30
C GLU A 114 -11.79 -15.09 -15.80
N VAL A 115 -11.94 -15.27 -14.49
CA VAL A 115 -13.23 -15.37 -13.80
C VAL A 115 -13.12 -14.62 -12.48
N GLU A 116 -14.08 -13.73 -12.22
CA GLU A 116 -14.30 -13.15 -10.90
C GLU A 116 -14.88 -14.22 -9.98
N VAL A 117 -14.08 -14.69 -9.02
CA VAL A 117 -14.53 -15.67 -8.02
C VAL A 117 -15.36 -14.95 -6.95
N ARG A 118 -16.63 -15.32 -6.82
CA ARG A 118 -17.57 -14.76 -5.83
C ARG A 118 -17.87 -15.70 -4.67
N ASP A 119 -17.70 -17.01 -4.90
CA ASP A 119 -18.04 -18.06 -3.95
C ASP A 119 -16.85 -19.00 -3.74
N LEU A 120 -16.58 -19.37 -2.49
CA LEU A 120 -15.56 -20.32 -2.04
C LEU A 120 -16.17 -21.22 -0.95
N ASP A 121 -16.55 -22.43 -1.31
CA ASP A 121 -17.26 -23.34 -0.39
C ASP A 121 -16.37 -24.50 0.05
N ALA A 122 -16.47 -24.87 1.34
CA ALA A 122 -15.83 -26.09 1.82
C ALA A 122 -16.47 -27.32 1.17
N HIS A 123 -15.64 -28.18 0.55
CA HIS A 123 -16.10 -29.42 -0.05
C HIS A 123 -15.24 -30.61 0.40
N GLY A 124 -15.74 -31.33 1.42
CA GLY A 124 -15.04 -32.48 1.98
C GLY A 124 -13.75 -32.05 2.70
N ALA A 125 -12.60 -32.48 2.19
CA ALA A 125 -11.28 -32.09 2.70
C ALA A 125 -10.64 -30.92 1.93
N GLY A 126 -11.32 -30.39 0.91
CA GLY A 126 -10.85 -29.29 0.07
C GLY A 126 -11.91 -28.21 -0.10
N PHE A 127 -11.81 -27.47 -1.19
CA PHE A 127 -12.66 -26.31 -1.47
C PHE A 127 -13.14 -26.32 -2.91
N GLU A 128 -14.41 -25.96 -3.13
CA GLU A 128 -14.95 -25.75 -4.46
C GLU A 128 -14.81 -24.29 -4.87
N VAL A 129 -14.23 -24.07 -6.05
CA VAL A 129 -14.09 -22.76 -6.68
C VAL A 129 -14.47 -22.90 -8.15
N ASP A 130 -15.47 -22.14 -8.60
CA ASP A 130 -15.91 -22.14 -10.01
C ASP A 130 -16.17 -23.58 -10.54
N GLY A 131 -16.94 -24.35 -9.76
CA GLY A 131 -17.33 -25.74 -10.07
C GLY A 131 -16.16 -26.75 -10.05
N THR A 132 -14.97 -26.36 -9.59
CA THR A 132 -13.79 -27.21 -9.53
C THR A 132 -13.34 -27.39 -8.08
N VAL A 133 -13.12 -28.64 -7.65
CA VAL A 133 -12.60 -28.94 -6.31
C VAL A 133 -11.08 -28.90 -6.28
N PHE A 134 -10.55 -28.10 -5.35
CA PHE A 134 -9.13 -27.92 -5.07
C PHE A 134 -8.78 -28.48 -3.68
N ASP A 135 -7.56 -29.00 -3.53
CA ASP A 135 -7.06 -29.47 -2.24
C ASP A 135 -6.78 -28.29 -1.30
N GLU A 136 -6.26 -27.18 -1.85
CA GLU A 136 -5.96 -25.95 -1.11
C GLU A 136 -6.28 -24.72 -1.95
N VAL A 137 -6.69 -23.63 -1.30
CA VAL A 137 -6.99 -22.35 -1.93
C VAL A 137 -6.29 -21.22 -1.18
N LEU A 138 -5.54 -20.39 -1.91
CA LEU A 138 -4.94 -19.17 -1.40
C LEU A 138 -5.64 -17.94 -1.96
N VAL A 139 -6.14 -17.08 -1.07
CA VAL A 139 -6.81 -15.83 -1.46
C VAL A 139 -5.80 -14.68 -1.47
N CYS A 140 -5.59 -14.08 -2.65
CA CYS A 140 -4.64 -13.01 -2.95
C CYS A 140 -5.30 -11.83 -3.69
N THR A 141 -6.59 -11.58 -3.47
CA THR A 141 -7.41 -10.58 -4.19
C THR A 141 -6.97 -9.12 -4.02
N GLY A 142 -6.08 -8.82 -3.08
CA GLY A 142 -5.59 -7.46 -2.87
C GLY A 142 -6.65 -6.56 -2.22
N HIS A 143 -6.86 -5.36 -2.74
CA HIS A 143 -7.91 -4.45 -2.27
C HIS A 143 -9.24 -4.77 -2.95
N ALA A 144 -10.30 -4.84 -2.14
CA ALA A 144 -11.65 -4.94 -2.68
C ALA A 144 -12.01 -3.69 -3.52
N PRO A 145 -12.97 -3.80 -4.47
CA PRO A 145 -13.58 -2.64 -5.07
C PRO A 145 -14.21 -1.74 -4.00
N ALA A 146 -13.97 -0.44 -4.07
CA ALA A 146 -14.65 0.52 -3.19
C ALA A 146 -16.13 0.61 -3.57
N ALA A 147 -17.00 0.70 -2.57
CA ALA A 147 -18.41 0.97 -2.82
C ALA A 147 -18.55 2.35 -3.49
N PRO A 148 -19.36 2.48 -4.57
CA PRO A 148 -19.57 3.75 -5.24
C PRO A 148 -20.07 4.83 -4.26
N VAL A 149 -19.52 6.04 -4.39
CA VAL A 149 -19.97 7.22 -3.65
C VAL A 149 -20.83 8.06 -4.58
N ASP A 150 -22.06 8.34 -4.16
CA ASP A 150 -23.02 9.05 -4.99
C ASP A 150 -22.50 10.45 -5.39
N GLY A 151 -22.63 10.77 -6.68
CA GLY A 151 -22.11 12.01 -7.26
C GLY A 151 -20.58 12.10 -7.40
N ALA A 152 -19.81 11.05 -7.08
CA ALA A 152 -18.37 11.03 -7.22
C ALA A 152 -17.89 9.99 -8.25
N ILE A 153 -16.90 10.37 -9.05
CA ILE A 153 -16.21 9.44 -9.96
C ILE A 153 -15.02 8.77 -9.25
N PRO A 154 -14.75 7.47 -9.45
CA PRO A 154 -13.61 6.82 -8.82
C PRO A 154 -12.30 7.26 -9.49
N ALA A 155 -11.25 7.46 -8.69
CA ALA A 155 -9.93 7.90 -9.17
C ALA A 155 -9.24 6.90 -10.11
N TYR A 156 -9.60 5.62 -10.02
CA TYR A 156 -9.10 4.56 -10.89
C TYR A 156 -10.26 3.88 -11.63
N PRO A 157 -10.01 3.37 -12.84
CA PRO A 157 -8.82 3.59 -13.68
C PRO A 157 -8.68 5.06 -14.15
N HIS A 158 -7.50 5.44 -14.63
CA HIS A 158 -7.14 6.84 -14.96
C HIS A 158 -8.12 7.54 -15.91
N HIS A 159 -8.75 6.79 -16.84
CA HIS A 159 -9.66 7.37 -17.83
C HIS A 159 -10.92 7.99 -17.22
N ASN A 160 -11.26 7.65 -15.98
CA ASN A 160 -12.33 8.34 -15.26
C ASN A 160 -12.00 9.83 -15.06
N LEU A 161 -10.71 10.18 -15.01
CA LEU A 161 -10.22 11.54 -14.80
C LEU A 161 -10.02 12.32 -16.10
N ASP A 162 -10.16 11.70 -17.27
CA ASP A 162 -9.87 12.32 -18.59
C ASP A 162 -10.80 13.49 -18.92
N ALA A 163 -12.00 13.49 -18.34
CA ALA A 163 -12.97 14.56 -18.54
C ALA A 163 -12.63 15.85 -17.78
N ILE A 164 -11.69 15.78 -16.81
CA ILE A 164 -11.32 16.93 -15.99
C ILE A 164 -10.48 17.92 -16.80
N SER A 165 -10.97 19.16 -16.92
CA SER A 165 -10.35 20.22 -17.69
C SER A 165 -9.48 21.16 -16.83
N PRO A 166 -8.56 21.94 -17.43
CA PRO A 166 -7.81 22.98 -16.71
C PRO A 166 -8.67 24.09 -16.10
N ALA A 167 -9.95 24.21 -16.47
CA ALA A 167 -10.87 25.19 -15.88
C ALA A 167 -11.53 24.69 -14.60
N ASP A 168 -11.54 23.37 -14.38
CA ASP A 168 -12.37 22.73 -13.37
C ASP A 168 -11.84 22.94 -11.96
N THR A 169 -12.76 23.05 -11.00
CA THR A 169 -12.51 22.92 -9.57
C THR A 169 -12.93 21.52 -9.12
N VAL A 170 -12.01 20.79 -8.49
CA VAL A 170 -12.24 19.38 -8.15
C VAL A 170 -12.25 19.20 -6.63
N LEU A 171 -13.35 18.67 -6.10
CA LEU A 171 -13.40 18.16 -4.72
C LEU A 171 -12.89 16.72 -4.72
N VAL A 172 -11.96 16.38 -3.83
CA VAL A 172 -11.42 15.02 -3.74
C VAL A 172 -11.66 14.41 -2.36
N ARG A 173 -12.42 13.33 -2.29
CA ARG A 173 -12.54 12.52 -1.08
C ARG A 173 -11.27 11.69 -0.90
N GLY A 174 -10.55 11.94 0.18
CA GLY A 174 -9.26 11.34 0.49
C GLY A 174 -8.08 12.30 0.25
N ALA A 175 -7.03 12.16 1.07
CA ALA A 175 -5.82 12.98 1.01
C ALA A 175 -4.53 12.13 1.14
N ALA A 176 -4.61 10.85 0.73
CA ALA A 176 -3.51 9.88 0.78
C ALA A 176 -2.83 9.74 -0.60
N LEU A 177 -2.15 8.63 -0.87
CA LEU A 177 -1.40 8.41 -2.13
C LEU A 177 -2.26 8.58 -3.40
N THR A 178 -3.49 8.05 -3.41
CA THR A 178 -4.38 8.17 -4.58
C THR A 178 -4.79 9.63 -4.85
N PHE A 179 -4.88 10.48 -3.83
CA PHE A 179 -5.07 11.92 -4.06
C PHE A 179 -3.89 12.53 -4.82
N ILE A 180 -2.66 12.11 -4.49
CA ILE A 180 -1.47 12.60 -5.21
C ILE A 180 -1.51 12.17 -6.67
N ASP A 181 -1.91 10.93 -6.95
CA ASP A 181 -2.12 10.46 -8.34
C ASP A 181 -3.13 11.31 -9.11
N VAL A 182 -4.24 11.69 -8.47
CA VAL A 182 -5.26 12.57 -9.05
C VAL A 182 -4.66 13.93 -9.40
N THR A 183 -3.95 14.57 -8.45
CA THR A 183 -3.36 15.91 -8.67
C THR A 183 -2.27 15.95 -9.75
N ARG A 184 -1.51 14.85 -9.89
CA ARG A 184 -0.48 14.66 -10.92
C ARG A 184 -1.08 14.33 -12.28
N TYR A 185 -2.26 13.71 -12.31
CA TYR A 185 -2.92 13.30 -13.55
C TYR A 185 -3.83 14.38 -14.14
N ALA A 186 -4.80 14.83 -13.35
CA ALA A 186 -5.84 15.72 -13.83
C ALA A 186 -5.30 17.16 -13.91
N PRO A 187 -5.56 17.92 -15.00
CA PRO A 187 -5.00 19.25 -15.19
C PRO A 187 -5.74 20.36 -14.44
N ALA A 188 -6.71 20.03 -13.57
CA ALA A 188 -7.65 20.95 -12.92
C ALA A 188 -7.04 22.25 -12.37
N LYS A 189 -7.84 23.32 -12.37
CA LYS A 189 -7.45 24.62 -11.82
C LYS A 189 -7.11 24.52 -10.33
N ALA A 190 -7.96 23.84 -9.57
CA ALA A 190 -7.80 23.68 -8.13
C ALA A 190 -8.36 22.34 -7.64
N PHE A 191 -7.74 21.79 -6.59
CA PHE A 191 -8.17 20.59 -5.89
C PHE A 191 -8.43 20.90 -4.41
N TYR A 192 -9.55 20.42 -3.90
CA TYR A 192 -9.94 20.50 -2.49
C TYR A 192 -9.99 19.09 -1.90
N PRO A 193 -8.90 18.59 -1.29
CA PRO A 193 -8.94 17.32 -0.59
C PRO A 193 -9.80 17.41 0.68
N VAL A 194 -10.51 16.34 1.00
CA VAL A 194 -11.21 16.15 2.29
C VAL A 194 -10.84 14.81 2.90
N SER A 195 -10.48 14.80 4.18
CA SER A 195 -10.09 13.59 4.89
C SER A 195 -10.63 13.60 6.32
N ARG A 196 -10.83 12.40 6.88
CA ARG A 196 -11.33 12.25 8.25
C ARG A 196 -10.30 12.69 9.29
N SER A 197 -9.01 12.56 8.99
CA SER A 197 -7.93 12.93 9.89
C SER A 197 -7.59 14.41 9.82
N GLY A 198 -7.92 15.09 8.71
CA GLY A 198 -7.45 16.43 8.44
C GLY A 198 -5.94 16.50 8.16
N ARG A 199 -5.29 15.38 7.85
CA ARG A 199 -3.83 15.26 7.73
C ARG A 199 -3.41 14.67 6.40
N PHE A 200 -2.22 15.06 5.94
CA PHE A 200 -1.48 14.36 4.90
C PHE A 200 -0.70 13.16 5.48
N MET A 201 -0.18 12.31 4.59
CA MET A 201 0.70 11.22 4.97
C MET A 201 2.13 11.73 5.18
N GLU A 202 2.88 11.07 6.07
CA GLU A 202 4.29 11.36 6.31
C GLU A 202 5.12 11.01 5.06
N VAL A 203 6.07 11.87 4.69
CA VAL A 203 7.00 11.61 3.60
C VAL A 203 7.96 10.50 4.01
N LYS A 204 8.16 9.51 3.14
CA LYS A 204 9.13 8.44 3.41
C LYS A 204 10.56 8.98 3.31
N ALA A 205 11.36 8.71 4.32
CA ALA A 205 12.81 8.88 4.29
C ALA A 205 13.53 7.55 4.17
N TYR A 206 14.70 7.62 3.54
CA TYR A 206 15.66 6.55 3.37
C TYR A 206 17.02 7.08 3.85
N PRO A 207 17.52 6.65 5.01
CA PRO A 207 18.84 7.04 5.52
C PRO A 207 19.93 6.79 4.49
N ALA A 208 20.94 7.68 4.43
CA ALA A 208 22.08 7.49 3.54
C ALA A 208 22.89 6.22 3.88
N ASP A 209 22.93 5.85 5.17
CA ASP A 209 23.56 4.62 5.66
C ASP A 209 22.55 3.81 6.49
N GLU A 210 21.67 3.08 5.82
CA GLU A 210 20.72 2.17 6.49
C GLU A 210 21.44 1.08 7.30
N LYS A 211 22.64 0.68 6.88
CA LYS A 211 23.43 -0.36 7.56
C LYS A 211 23.90 0.09 8.94
N ALA A 212 24.12 1.38 9.15
CA ALA A 212 24.44 1.93 10.46
C ALA A 212 23.31 1.70 11.48
N LEU A 213 22.05 1.58 11.03
CA LEU A 213 20.89 1.37 11.89
C LEU A 213 20.60 -0.12 12.16
N GLU A 214 21.10 -1.04 11.33
CA GLU A 214 20.83 -2.48 11.46
C GLU A 214 21.19 -3.05 12.85
N PRO A 215 22.37 -2.75 13.45
CA PRO A 215 22.72 -3.30 14.77
C PRO A 215 21.77 -2.86 15.87
N ALA A 216 21.34 -1.59 15.84
CA ALA A 216 20.39 -1.04 16.82
C ALA A 216 19.02 -1.71 16.68
N LEU A 217 18.55 -1.93 15.46
CA LEU A 217 17.24 -2.52 15.20
C LEU A 217 17.16 -4.02 15.45
N ARG A 218 18.28 -4.75 15.40
CA ARG A 218 18.30 -6.21 15.59
C ARG A 218 17.74 -6.65 16.94
N GLY A 219 18.12 -5.96 18.03
CA GLY A 219 17.60 -6.29 19.36
C GLY A 219 16.09 -6.11 19.46
N PHE A 220 15.55 -5.08 18.80
CA PHE A 220 14.11 -4.82 18.78
C PHE A 220 13.33 -5.77 17.87
N ALA A 221 13.95 -6.29 16.80
CA ALA A 221 13.36 -7.34 15.99
C ALA A 221 13.03 -8.60 16.82
N ASP A 222 13.97 -9.03 17.67
CA ASP A 222 13.76 -10.16 18.58
C ASP A 222 12.71 -9.86 19.65
N ALA A 223 12.69 -8.63 20.18
CA ALA A 223 11.68 -8.18 21.14
C ALA A 223 10.27 -8.18 20.54
N ILE A 224 10.12 -7.74 19.28
CA ILE A 224 8.83 -7.80 18.56
C ILE A 224 8.37 -9.25 18.40
N LEU A 225 9.25 -10.15 17.93
CA LEU A 225 8.92 -11.56 17.71
C LEU A 225 8.53 -12.30 19.00
N SER A 226 9.17 -11.94 20.12
CA SER A 226 8.94 -12.58 21.43
C SER A 226 7.87 -11.91 22.29
N SER A 227 7.33 -10.75 21.85
CA SER A 227 6.31 -10.02 22.60
C SER A 227 5.09 -10.90 22.94
N GLY A 228 4.75 -10.99 24.22
CA GLY A 228 3.61 -11.74 24.75
C GLY A 228 2.33 -10.92 24.86
N SER A 229 2.42 -9.59 24.77
CA SER A 229 1.29 -8.66 24.92
C SER A 229 1.37 -7.49 23.95
N TYR A 230 0.26 -6.76 23.81
CA TYR A 230 0.20 -5.51 23.05
C TYR A 230 1.17 -4.45 23.63
N GLU A 231 1.25 -4.35 24.95
CA GLU A 231 2.11 -3.40 25.65
C GLU A 231 3.59 -3.66 25.38
N GLU A 232 4.03 -4.92 25.46
CA GLU A 232 5.40 -5.31 25.13
C GLU A 232 5.73 -5.04 23.66
N PHE A 233 4.79 -5.34 22.75
CA PHE A 233 4.94 -5.07 21.32
C PHE A 233 5.10 -3.56 21.05
N VAL A 234 4.19 -2.73 21.59
CA VAL A 234 4.24 -1.27 21.40
C VAL A 234 5.48 -0.67 22.05
N GLY A 235 5.88 -1.16 23.22
CA GLY A 235 7.11 -0.76 23.89
C GLY A 235 8.34 -1.01 23.02
N ALA A 236 8.46 -2.22 22.44
CA ALA A 236 9.56 -2.55 21.54
C ALA A 236 9.60 -1.64 20.29
N VAL A 237 8.44 -1.33 19.69
CA VAL A 237 8.36 -0.39 18.55
C VAL A 237 8.73 1.03 18.97
N ALA A 238 8.29 1.49 20.15
CA ALA A 238 8.59 2.82 20.67
C ALA A 238 10.09 3.00 20.93
N GLU A 239 10.73 2.06 21.62
CA GLU A 239 12.17 2.09 21.91
C GLU A 239 13.02 2.00 20.63
N ALA A 240 12.61 1.16 19.67
CA ALA A 240 13.24 1.09 18.36
C ALA A 240 13.14 2.42 17.61
N SER A 241 11.97 3.07 17.66
CA SER A 241 11.75 4.36 17.02
C SER A 241 12.53 5.49 17.68
N LEU A 242 12.67 5.48 19.00
CA LEU A 242 13.53 6.41 19.73
C LEU A 242 15.00 6.23 19.34
N SER A 243 15.47 4.98 19.27
CA SER A 243 16.85 4.69 18.85
C SER A 243 17.14 5.17 17.42
N VAL A 244 16.17 5.02 16.50
CA VAL A 244 16.29 5.58 15.14
C VAL A 244 16.27 7.10 15.16
N LEU A 245 15.40 7.73 15.94
CA LEU A 245 15.31 9.18 16.06
C LEU A 245 16.65 9.77 16.53
N GLU A 246 17.22 9.23 17.61
CA GLU A 246 18.51 9.64 18.17
C GLU A 246 19.66 9.44 17.15
N ALA A 247 19.69 8.29 16.46
CA ALA A 247 20.72 7.99 15.47
C ALA A 247 20.67 8.91 14.24
N GLN A 248 19.49 9.46 13.92
CA GLN A 248 19.31 10.44 12.85
C GLN A 248 19.41 11.90 13.35
N GLY A 249 19.83 12.11 14.59
CA GLY A 249 20.00 13.42 15.21
C GLY A 249 18.68 14.19 15.37
N GLY A 250 17.54 13.47 15.41
CA GLY A 250 16.20 14.03 15.52
C GLY A 250 15.95 14.73 16.85
N ASP A 251 15.05 15.72 16.81
CA ASP A 251 14.57 16.41 18.01
C ASP A 251 13.32 15.70 18.55
N GLY A 252 13.25 15.55 19.88
CA GLY A 252 12.13 14.88 20.57
C GLY A 252 12.60 13.70 21.40
N GLY A 253 11.66 13.02 22.05
CA GLY A 253 11.93 11.85 22.87
C GLY A 253 10.80 10.83 22.82
N LEU A 254 10.75 10.00 23.84
CA LEU A 254 9.78 8.90 23.94
C LEU A 254 8.33 9.41 23.99
N GLU A 255 8.09 10.62 24.50
CA GLU A 255 6.76 11.22 24.56
C GLU A 255 6.21 11.50 23.15
N GLU A 256 6.99 12.15 22.28
CA GLU A 256 6.61 12.43 20.90
C GLU A 256 6.47 11.14 20.08
N VAL A 257 7.36 10.16 20.29
CA VAL A 257 7.22 8.83 19.68
C VAL A 257 5.88 8.18 20.08
N ASN A 258 5.53 8.20 21.37
CA ASN A 258 4.26 7.66 21.85
C ASN A 258 3.05 8.44 21.34
N ALA A 259 3.16 9.76 21.17
CA ALA A 259 2.12 10.57 20.54
C ALA A 259 1.83 10.10 19.10
N VAL A 260 2.87 9.72 18.35
CA VAL A 260 2.69 9.15 17.00
C VAL A 260 2.02 7.78 17.07
N LEU A 261 2.50 6.88 17.95
CA LEU A 261 1.95 5.53 18.11
C LEU A 261 0.48 5.53 18.57
N THR A 262 0.05 6.57 19.28
CA THR A 262 -1.33 6.76 19.72
C THR A 262 -2.17 7.65 18.79
N GLY A 263 -1.54 8.26 17.78
CA GLY A 263 -2.19 9.12 16.79
C GLY A 263 -2.59 10.50 17.32
N THR A 264 -2.03 10.94 18.45
CA THR A 264 -2.27 12.25 19.07
C THR A 264 -1.23 13.30 18.71
N ASP A 265 -0.36 13.01 17.74
CA ASP A 265 0.75 13.86 17.27
C ASP A 265 0.31 15.00 16.33
N PHE A 266 -0.99 15.28 16.17
CA PHE A 266 -1.45 16.34 15.27
C PHE A 266 -1.27 17.72 15.88
N THR A 267 -0.50 18.57 15.22
CA THR A 267 -0.22 19.95 15.60
C THR A 267 -1.37 20.91 15.32
N GLY A 268 -2.33 20.51 14.47
CA GLY A 268 -3.40 21.35 13.95
C GLY A 268 -3.07 22.01 12.60
N ASP A 269 -1.83 21.92 12.13
CA ASP A 269 -1.39 22.47 10.84
C ASP A 269 -0.82 21.38 9.92
N ALA A 270 -1.71 20.82 9.10
CA ALA A 270 -1.35 19.73 8.18
C ALA A 270 -0.37 20.16 7.09
N VAL A 271 -0.37 21.44 6.70
CA VAL A 271 0.55 21.95 5.69
C VAL A 271 1.94 22.07 6.30
N ALA A 272 2.07 22.70 7.46
CA ALA A 272 3.34 22.79 8.18
C ALA A 272 3.93 21.40 8.51
N GLU A 273 3.11 20.43 8.90
CA GLU A 273 3.54 19.03 9.09
C GLU A 273 4.11 18.41 7.81
N LEU A 274 3.44 18.59 6.67
CA LEU A 274 3.92 18.06 5.39
C LEU A 274 5.25 18.71 4.96
N HIS A 275 5.39 20.03 5.12
CA HIS A 275 6.67 20.71 4.86
C HIS A 275 7.78 20.21 5.77
N ALA A 276 7.52 20.07 7.08
CA ALA A 276 8.49 19.56 8.03
C ALA A 276 8.89 18.11 7.71
N SER A 277 7.92 17.27 7.37
CA SER A 277 8.13 15.88 6.96
C SER A 277 9.01 15.78 5.71
N LEU A 278 8.70 16.56 4.67
CA LEU A 278 9.50 16.61 3.45
C LEU A 278 10.94 17.09 3.74
N ALA A 279 11.07 18.20 4.46
CA ALA A 279 12.36 18.76 4.81
C ALA A 279 13.24 17.76 5.58
N ALA A 280 12.65 16.99 6.49
CA ALA A 280 13.34 15.94 7.24
C ALA A 280 13.74 14.76 6.34
N ALA A 281 12.84 14.33 5.45
CA ALA A 281 13.12 13.24 4.51
C ALA A 281 14.22 13.59 3.49
N GLU A 282 14.39 14.87 3.16
CA GLU A 282 15.47 15.37 2.29
C GLU A 282 16.75 15.73 3.05
N GLY A 283 16.77 15.56 4.37
CA GLY A 283 17.94 15.85 5.21
C GLY A 283 18.24 17.33 5.40
N SER A 284 17.30 18.22 5.06
CA SER A 284 17.42 19.67 5.28
C SER A 284 17.10 20.09 6.72
N ARG A 285 16.56 19.17 7.52
CA ARG A 285 16.39 19.30 8.97
C ARG A 285 16.53 17.95 9.68
N PRO A 286 16.69 17.92 11.01
CA PRO A 286 16.59 16.71 11.80
C PRO A 286 15.27 15.95 11.59
N TRP A 287 15.34 14.62 11.78
CA TRP A 287 14.17 13.75 11.71
C TRP A 287 13.13 14.10 12.78
N THR A 288 11.86 13.93 12.42
CA THR A 288 10.72 14.02 13.34
C THR A 288 10.44 12.65 13.97
N ALA A 289 9.75 12.63 15.11
CA ALA A 289 9.27 11.38 15.70
C ALA A 289 8.39 10.56 14.74
N ALA A 290 7.53 11.23 13.95
CA ALA A 290 6.67 10.57 12.96
C ALA A 290 7.49 9.86 11.88
N LEU A 291 8.55 10.50 11.39
CA LEU A 291 9.44 9.93 10.40
C LEU A 291 10.21 8.72 10.95
N ALA A 292 10.72 8.81 12.18
CA ALA A 292 11.41 7.72 12.85
C ALA A 292 10.50 6.51 13.07
N VAL A 293 9.28 6.73 13.58
CA VAL A 293 8.27 5.66 13.75
C VAL A 293 7.91 5.03 12.40
N GLY A 294 7.68 5.86 11.37
CA GLY A 294 7.37 5.37 10.02
C GLY A 294 8.50 4.52 9.44
N TYR A 295 9.75 4.94 9.59
CA TYR A 295 10.92 4.16 9.17
C TYR A 295 11.03 2.85 9.95
N THR A 296 11.02 2.90 11.28
CA THR A 296 11.11 1.71 12.14
C THR A 296 10.04 0.68 11.80
N PHE A 297 8.79 1.11 11.65
CA PHE A 297 7.69 0.20 11.33
C PHE A 297 7.85 -0.45 9.96
N ARG A 298 8.34 0.27 8.95
CA ARG A 298 8.65 -0.30 7.63
C ARG A 298 9.80 -1.29 7.70
N THR A 299 10.88 -0.95 8.40
CA THR A 299 12.10 -1.78 8.47
C THR A 299 11.86 -3.07 9.26
N LEU A 300 11.08 -3.01 10.34
CA LEU A 300 10.71 -4.17 11.17
C LEU A 300 9.39 -4.83 10.73
N TYR A 301 8.83 -4.41 9.59
CA TYR A 301 7.56 -4.94 9.09
C TYR A 301 7.55 -6.47 8.93
N PRO A 302 8.63 -7.14 8.46
CA PRO A 302 8.66 -8.60 8.41
C PRO A 302 8.39 -9.27 9.77
N GLN A 303 9.03 -8.78 10.84
CA GLN A 303 8.85 -9.29 12.20
C GLN A 303 7.46 -8.97 12.75
N VAL A 304 6.94 -7.77 12.44
CA VAL A 304 5.55 -7.40 12.79
C VAL A 304 4.56 -8.36 12.15
N ILE A 305 4.72 -8.67 10.85
CA ILE A 305 3.85 -9.60 10.13
C ILE A 305 3.98 -11.02 10.66
N GLU A 306 5.20 -11.50 10.89
CA GLU A 306 5.44 -12.82 11.47
C GLU A 306 4.76 -12.94 12.84
N ARG A 307 4.99 -11.97 13.73
CA ARG A 307 4.39 -11.96 15.06
C ARG A 307 2.87 -11.87 15.03
N ALA A 308 2.30 -11.12 14.09
CA ALA A 308 0.85 -10.94 13.99
C ALA A 308 0.14 -12.09 13.27
N SER A 309 0.85 -12.91 12.50
CA SER A 309 0.26 -14.01 11.72
C SER A 309 -0.23 -15.17 12.61
N PHE A 310 -1.04 -16.07 12.05
CA PHE A 310 -1.47 -17.33 12.68
C PHE A 310 -2.08 -17.18 14.10
N GLY A 311 -2.96 -16.19 14.29
CA GLY A 311 -3.59 -15.89 15.59
C GLY A 311 -2.84 -14.85 16.43
N GLY A 312 -1.68 -14.40 15.96
CA GLY A 312 -0.86 -13.39 16.63
C GLY A 312 -1.56 -12.04 16.83
N ARG A 313 -2.43 -11.62 15.91
CA ARG A 313 -3.23 -10.38 16.05
C ARG A 313 -4.10 -10.39 17.30
N GLU A 314 -4.74 -11.52 17.62
CA GLU A 314 -5.60 -11.64 18.79
C GLU A 314 -4.79 -11.57 20.09
N SER A 315 -3.63 -12.26 20.13
CA SER A 315 -2.73 -12.18 21.28
C SER A 315 -2.07 -10.81 21.44
N LEU A 316 -1.97 -10.02 20.36
CA LEU A 316 -1.60 -8.60 20.39
C LEU A 316 -2.80 -7.67 20.63
N GLY A 317 -3.90 -8.16 21.22
CA GLY A 317 -5.01 -7.31 21.66
C GLY A 317 -6.02 -6.95 20.57
N GLY A 318 -6.05 -7.71 19.47
CA GLY A 318 -7.11 -7.68 18.45
C GLY A 318 -7.37 -6.27 17.91
N GLU A 319 -8.52 -5.69 18.24
CA GLU A 319 -8.93 -4.32 17.86
C GLU A 319 -7.89 -3.24 18.20
N ARG A 320 -7.11 -3.39 19.27
CA ARG A 320 -6.04 -2.44 19.62
C ARG A 320 -4.91 -2.47 18.58
N PHE A 321 -4.50 -3.67 18.16
CA PHE A 321 -3.52 -3.83 17.09
C PHE A 321 -4.04 -3.33 15.74
N TYR A 322 -5.32 -3.58 15.42
CA TYR A 322 -5.94 -3.04 14.21
C TYR A 322 -6.00 -1.51 14.22
N ARG A 323 -6.30 -0.90 15.37
CA ARG A 323 -6.25 0.56 15.51
C ARG A 323 -4.83 1.10 15.34
N LEU A 324 -3.83 0.46 15.95
CA LEU A 324 -2.43 0.84 15.83
C LEU A 324 -1.98 0.81 14.36
N THR A 325 -2.24 -0.28 13.65
CA THR A 325 -1.85 -0.39 12.22
C THR A 325 -2.50 0.70 11.36
N ARG A 326 -3.77 1.05 11.59
CA ARG A 326 -4.43 2.18 10.91
C ARG A 326 -3.80 3.53 11.23
N ILE A 327 -3.37 3.76 12.47
CA ILE A 327 -2.63 4.97 12.84
C ILE A 327 -1.30 5.02 12.07
N LEU A 328 -0.60 3.88 12.02
CA LEU A 328 0.72 3.79 11.41
C LEU A 328 0.70 3.81 9.89
N GLU A 329 -0.42 3.50 9.23
CA GLU A 329 -0.53 3.62 7.77
C GLU A 329 -0.17 5.03 7.26
N ARG A 330 -0.61 6.06 7.99
CA ARG A 330 -0.32 7.47 7.67
C ARG A 330 1.18 7.76 7.67
N VAL A 331 1.94 7.20 8.61
CA VAL A 331 3.36 7.52 8.79
C VAL A 331 4.29 6.56 8.06
N ALA A 332 3.90 5.30 7.94
CA ALA A 332 4.71 4.26 7.34
C ALA A 332 4.58 4.22 5.81
N PHE A 333 3.41 4.55 5.24
CA PHE A 333 3.12 4.27 3.83
C PHE A 333 2.89 5.51 2.97
N GLY A 334 3.33 6.70 3.40
CA GLY A 334 3.20 7.92 2.61
C GLY A 334 4.09 8.00 1.37
N PRO A 335 4.10 9.16 0.68
CA PRO A 335 4.81 9.33 -0.58
C PRO A 335 6.34 9.39 -0.40
N PRO A 336 7.12 9.01 -1.42
CA PRO A 336 8.56 9.32 -1.44
C PRO A 336 8.79 10.84 -1.61
N PRO A 337 10.00 11.35 -1.33
CA PRO A 337 10.28 12.79 -1.36
C PRO A 337 10.00 13.45 -2.71
N GLU A 338 10.27 12.76 -3.82
CA GLU A 338 9.95 13.25 -5.16
C GLU A 338 8.45 13.50 -5.36
N THR A 339 7.61 12.58 -4.90
CA THR A 339 6.15 12.70 -4.98
C THR A 339 5.60 13.73 -4.01
N ALA A 340 6.18 13.82 -2.82
CA ALA A 340 5.82 14.82 -1.82
C ALA A 340 6.16 16.26 -2.28
N ARG A 341 7.30 16.47 -2.94
CA ARG A 341 7.68 17.78 -3.52
C ARG A 341 6.62 18.33 -4.46
N ASP A 342 6.05 17.48 -5.31
CA ASP A 342 5.00 17.90 -6.23
C ASP A 342 3.73 18.33 -5.51
N LEU A 343 3.34 17.59 -4.46
CA LEU A 343 2.20 17.96 -3.64
C LEU A 343 2.43 19.28 -2.90
N VAL A 344 3.60 19.45 -2.27
CA VAL A 344 3.99 20.68 -1.58
C VAL A 344 3.97 21.87 -2.53
N ARG A 345 4.59 21.76 -3.70
CA ARG A 345 4.54 22.80 -4.73
C ARG A 345 3.10 23.13 -5.13
N ALA A 346 2.25 22.12 -5.34
CA ALA A 346 0.86 22.35 -5.70
C ALA A 346 0.08 23.08 -4.60
N ILE A 347 0.39 22.84 -3.32
CA ILE A 347 -0.17 23.59 -2.19
C ILE A 347 0.33 25.04 -2.21
N ASP A 348 1.65 25.25 -2.34
CA ASP A 348 2.28 26.58 -2.34
C ASP A 348 1.78 27.47 -3.48
N GLU A 349 1.51 26.88 -4.66
CA GLU A 349 0.95 27.55 -5.83
C GLU A 349 -0.57 27.77 -5.73
N GLY A 350 -1.22 27.27 -4.67
CA GLY A 350 -2.66 27.36 -4.47
C GLY A 350 -3.49 26.46 -5.39
N ARG A 351 -2.86 25.52 -6.11
CA ARG A 351 -3.52 24.49 -6.92
C ARG A 351 -4.14 23.41 -6.04
N VAL A 352 -3.56 23.11 -4.88
CA VAL A 352 -4.18 22.30 -3.83
C VAL A 352 -4.58 23.19 -2.67
N ARG A 353 -5.86 23.17 -2.31
CA ARG A 353 -6.49 24.06 -1.35
C ARG A 353 -6.97 23.27 -0.14
N THR A 354 -6.29 23.44 0.99
CA THR A 354 -6.47 22.62 2.20
C THR A 354 -7.58 23.11 3.13
N ASP A 355 -8.33 24.13 2.69
CA ASP A 355 -9.43 24.76 3.45
C ASP A 355 -10.47 23.74 3.96
N LEU A 356 -10.67 22.65 3.23
CA LEU A 356 -11.64 21.59 3.56
C LEU A 356 -11.01 20.31 4.12
N LEU A 357 -9.67 20.25 4.29
CA LEU A 357 -8.96 18.99 4.54
C LEU A 357 -9.49 18.22 5.76
N GLY A 358 -9.81 18.92 6.85
CA GLY A 358 -10.35 18.32 8.09
C GLY A 358 -11.85 18.01 8.08
N ARG A 359 -12.56 18.25 6.97
CA ARG A 359 -14.02 18.17 6.89
C ARG A 359 -14.52 16.86 6.28
N GLY A 360 -13.74 15.78 6.38
CA GLY A 360 -14.11 14.48 5.81
C GLY A 360 -15.34 13.78 6.44
N GLY A 361 -15.92 14.36 7.49
CA GLY A 361 -17.20 13.93 8.07
C GLY A 361 -18.42 14.67 7.51
N ASP A 362 -18.21 15.75 6.75
CA ASP A 362 -19.28 16.57 6.20
C ASP A 362 -19.84 15.96 4.91
N SER A 363 -21.01 16.44 4.50
CA SER A 363 -21.66 16.05 3.24
C SER A 363 -20.84 16.51 2.03
N LEU A 364 -20.39 15.57 1.20
CA LEU A 364 -19.62 15.87 -0.01
C LEU A 364 -20.38 16.79 -0.97
N SER A 365 -21.70 16.63 -1.10
CA SER A 365 -22.51 17.48 -1.98
C SER A 365 -22.57 18.92 -1.48
N ASP A 366 -22.55 19.13 -0.17
CA ASP A 366 -22.57 20.48 0.41
C ASP A 366 -21.20 21.14 0.29
N LEU A 367 -20.13 20.39 0.56
CA LEU A 367 -18.76 20.83 0.34
C LEU A 367 -18.49 21.17 -1.13
N ALA A 368 -18.97 20.34 -2.06
CA ALA A 368 -18.85 20.59 -3.50
C ALA A 368 -19.54 21.90 -3.89
N ARG A 369 -20.74 22.17 -3.35
CA ARG A 369 -21.45 23.44 -3.58
C ARG A 369 -20.73 24.63 -2.97
N GLU A 370 -20.13 24.48 -1.79
CA GLU A 370 -19.40 25.53 -1.07
C GLU A 370 -18.21 26.06 -1.88
N VAL A 371 -17.42 25.16 -2.49
CA VAL A 371 -16.25 25.55 -3.30
C VAL A 371 -16.55 25.68 -4.79
N GLY A 372 -17.80 25.44 -5.20
CA GLY A 372 -18.19 25.43 -6.61
C GLY A 372 -17.46 24.35 -7.41
N ALA A 373 -17.32 23.15 -6.85
CA ALA A 373 -16.69 22.03 -7.52
C ALA A 373 -17.49 21.58 -8.74
N ASP A 374 -16.81 21.47 -9.89
CA ASP A 374 -17.35 20.97 -11.14
C ASP A 374 -17.36 19.44 -11.16
N VAL A 375 -16.41 18.82 -10.45
CA VAL A 375 -16.23 17.36 -10.37
C VAL A 375 -15.91 16.95 -8.94
N VAL A 376 -16.50 15.83 -8.50
CA VAL A 376 -16.13 15.16 -7.24
C VAL A 376 -15.43 13.86 -7.59
N VAL A 377 -14.23 13.65 -7.03
CA VAL A 377 -13.43 12.43 -7.21
C VAL A 377 -13.36 11.67 -5.89
N ASP A 378 -13.64 10.37 -5.93
CA ASP A 378 -13.37 9.47 -4.80
C ASP A 378 -11.98 8.83 -4.95
N ALA A 379 -11.07 9.22 -4.06
CA ALA A 379 -9.68 8.76 -3.98
C ALA A 379 -9.44 7.85 -2.77
N VAL A 380 -10.49 7.22 -2.23
CA VAL A 380 -10.39 6.25 -1.13
C VAL A 380 -10.57 4.84 -1.67
N ASN A 381 -9.56 3.98 -1.48
CA ASN A 381 -9.64 2.57 -1.81
C ASN A 381 -10.30 1.78 -0.66
N ALA A 382 -10.96 0.67 -0.98
CA ALA A 382 -11.43 -0.28 0.03
C ALA A 382 -10.23 -0.88 0.80
N PRO A 383 -10.43 -1.44 2.01
CA PRO A 383 -9.35 -2.11 2.72
C PRO A 383 -8.85 -3.35 1.95
N PRO A 384 -7.61 -3.80 2.21
CA PRO A 384 -7.08 -5.03 1.63
C PRO A 384 -7.74 -6.26 2.28
N GLY A 385 -7.89 -7.32 1.50
CA GLY A 385 -8.43 -8.62 1.93
C GLY A 385 -9.86 -8.86 1.46
N VAL A 386 -10.45 -9.93 1.99
CA VAL A 386 -11.86 -10.26 1.77
C VAL A 386 -12.71 -9.35 2.66
N VAL A 387 -13.69 -8.70 2.05
CA VAL A 387 -14.66 -7.85 2.75
C VAL A 387 -16.05 -8.40 2.47
N ASP A 388 -16.99 -8.12 3.36
CA ASP A 388 -18.38 -8.54 3.21
C ASP A 388 -18.92 -8.10 1.83
N GLY A 389 -19.42 -9.07 1.06
CA GLY A 389 -20.00 -8.85 -0.26
C GLY A 389 -19.03 -8.97 -1.46
N THR A 390 -17.75 -9.34 -1.28
CA THR A 390 -16.83 -9.61 -2.41
C THR A 390 -16.62 -11.10 -2.68
N LEU A 391 -16.04 -11.82 -1.73
CA LEU A 391 -15.87 -13.26 -1.75
C LEU A 391 -16.60 -13.84 -0.54
N VAL A 392 -17.64 -14.63 -0.77
CA VAL A 392 -18.39 -15.30 0.27
C VAL A 392 -17.88 -16.73 0.40
N GLY A 393 -17.74 -17.21 1.64
CA GLY A 393 -17.50 -18.62 1.91
C GLY A 393 -18.34 -19.10 3.08
N ALA A 394 -18.81 -20.34 2.98
CA ALA A 394 -19.57 -21.05 4.02
C ALA A 394 -18.66 -21.98 4.84
#